data_AF-A0AA93HNI3-F1
#
_entry.id   AF-A0AA93HNI3-F1
#
_cell.length_a   1.000
_cell.length_b   1.000
_cell.length_c   1.000
_cell.angle_alpha   90.00
_cell.angle_beta   90.00
_cell.angle_gamma   90.00
#
_symmetry.space_group_name_H-M   'P 1'
#
loop_
_entity.id
_entity.type
_entity.pdbx_description
1 polymer ?
#
loop_
_entity_poly.entity_id
_entity_poly.type
_entity_poly.pdbx_seq_one_letter_code
_entity_poly.pdbx_strand_id
1 'polypeptide(L)'
;MNYEDQGTAPDPYGAAFERVGRKASSQPRTIPLTHATVTYTPEGCYSTFRDDSSYGALPHDTPDYDEIARRCGYWEGWPGLGPLLRGQARLRYCREHEVCHHLVGEAFYNGPSPVLWALAHGSEVTLQEAALEEAMVMTLQRWLRANERPIIGGVEWSALKSRALALLD
;
A
#
# COMPACT_ATOMS: atom_id res chain seq x y z
N MET A 1 34.87 -9.22 26.77
CA MET A 1 33.44 -9.02 27.07
C MET A 1 32.72 -9.31 25.77
N ASN A 2 32.22 -10.54 25.64
CA ASN A 2 31.66 -11.05 24.40
C ASN A 2 30.20 -10.61 24.35
N TYR A 3 29.80 -9.88 23.32
CA TYR A 3 28.39 -9.63 23.05
C TYR A 3 27.81 -10.94 22.51
N GLU A 4 26.96 -11.55 23.31
CA GLU A 4 26.16 -12.71 22.92
C GLU A 4 25.22 -12.30 21.79
N ASP A 5 25.24 -13.13 20.75
CA ASP A 5 24.39 -13.12 19.57
C ASP A 5 22.92 -13.23 20.02
N GLN A 6 22.22 -12.10 20.07
CA GLN A 6 20.77 -12.07 20.29
C GLN A 6 20.12 -12.46 18.97
N GLY A 7 19.82 -13.75 18.84
CA GLY A 7 19.18 -14.34 17.68
C GLY A 7 18.06 -13.46 17.13
N THR A 8 18.12 -13.26 15.81
CA THR A 8 17.08 -12.59 15.02
C THR A 8 15.71 -13.13 15.42
N ALA A 9 14.86 -12.24 15.96
CA ALA A 9 13.46 -12.56 16.20
C ALA A 9 12.85 -13.09 14.89
N PRO A 10 12.12 -14.22 14.92
CA PRO A 10 11.46 -14.71 13.72
C PRO A 10 10.51 -13.63 13.21
N ASP A 11 10.68 -13.28 11.93
CA ASP A 11 9.79 -12.36 11.23
C ASP A 11 8.34 -12.86 11.40
N PRO A 12 7.48 -12.16 12.16
CA PRO A 12 6.10 -12.58 12.38
C PRO A 12 5.27 -12.50 11.09
N TYR A 13 5.80 -11.89 10.03
CA TYR A 13 5.17 -11.76 8.72
C TYR A 13 5.56 -12.90 7.76
N GLY A 14 6.78 -13.45 7.84
CA GLY A 14 7.29 -14.46 6.91
C GLY A 14 6.60 -15.83 6.97
N ALA A 15 5.97 -16.19 8.09
CA ALA A 15 5.36 -17.51 8.28
C ALA A 15 3.87 -17.61 7.90
N ALA A 16 3.20 -16.49 7.60
CA ALA A 16 1.77 -16.48 7.26
C ALA A 16 1.48 -16.90 5.79
N PHE A 17 2.52 -17.13 4.98
CA PHE A 17 2.41 -17.26 3.52
C PHE A 17 2.07 -18.65 2.98
N GLU A 18 2.08 -19.71 3.80
CA GLU A 18 2.00 -21.09 3.27
C GLU A 18 0.60 -21.71 3.16
N ARG A 19 -0.48 -21.09 3.66
CA ARG A 19 -1.82 -21.71 3.58
C ARG A 19 -2.99 -20.74 3.52
N VAL A 20 -3.42 -20.35 2.32
CA VAL A 20 -4.85 -20.08 2.06
C VAL A 20 -5.24 -20.54 0.65
N GLY A 21 -6.36 -21.25 0.57
CA GLY A 21 -6.84 -21.98 -0.61
C GLY A 21 -7.37 -21.13 -1.77
N ARG A 22 -7.16 -21.68 -2.97
CA ARG A 22 -7.71 -21.25 -4.28
C ARG A 22 -9.23 -21.06 -4.26
N LYS A 23 -9.72 -19.83 -4.53
CA LYS A 23 -10.46 -19.42 -5.75
C LYS A 23 -11.16 -18.07 -5.56
N ALA A 24 -10.59 -17.04 -6.16
CA ALA A 24 -11.30 -16.05 -6.97
C ALA A 24 -10.35 -15.68 -8.11
N SER A 25 -10.57 -16.21 -9.31
CA SER A 25 -9.70 -15.97 -10.46
C SER A 25 -9.97 -14.60 -11.07
N SER A 26 -9.63 -13.51 -10.37
CA SER A 26 -9.22 -12.31 -11.07
C SER A 26 -7.82 -12.60 -11.59
N GLN A 27 -7.60 -12.49 -12.90
CA GLN A 27 -6.23 -12.54 -13.41
C GLN A 27 -5.36 -11.52 -12.63
N PRO A 28 -4.12 -11.86 -12.28
CA PRO A 28 -3.21 -10.90 -11.67
C PRO A 28 -3.18 -9.62 -12.51
N ARG A 29 -3.47 -8.49 -11.88
CA ARG A 29 -3.33 -7.17 -12.51
C ARG A 29 -1.95 -6.65 -12.18
N THR A 30 -1.19 -6.30 -13.20
CA THR A 30 0.15 -5.72 -13.04
C THR A 30 0.11 -4.26 -13.47
N ILE A 31 0.60 -3.38 -12.60
CA ILE A 31 0.59 -1.93 -12.76
C ILE A 31 2.06 -1.48 -12.86
N PRO A 32 2.56 -1.18 -14.08
CA PRO A 32 3.90 -0.66 -14.24
C PRO A 32 3.97 0.80 -13.75
N LEU A 33 4.93 1.08 -12.89
CA LEU A 33 5.27 2.41 -12.38
C LEU A 33 6.70 2.77 -12.82
N THR A 34 7.18 3.97 -12.51
CA THR A 34 8.49 4.40 -12.96
C THR A 34 9.58 3.56 -12.30
N HIS A 35 9.55 3.39 -10.98
CA HIS A 35 10.62 2.72 -10.23
C HIS A 35 10.27 1.30 -9.76
N ALA A 36 9.04 0.86 -9.95
CA ALA A 36 8.56 -0.44 -9.51
C ALA A 36 7.44 -0.96 -10.40
N THR A 37 7.05 -2.21 -10.18
CA THR A 37 5.85 -2.81 -10.73
C THR A 37 5.02 -3.35 -9.58
N VAL A 38 3.74 -2.97 -9.51
CA VAL A 38 2.82 -3.51 -8.49
C VAL A 38 1.96 -4.61 -9.11
N THR A 39 1.97 -5.80 -8.52
CA THR A 39 1.15 -6.93 -8.97
C THR A 39 0.10 -7.27 -7.92
N TYR A 40 -1.17 -7.22 -8.31
CA TYR A 40 -2.29 -7.62 -7.46
C TYR A 40 -2.46 -9.14 -7.45
N THR A 41 -2.57 -9.71 -6.26
CA THR A 41 -2.86 -11.12 -6.02
C THR A 41 -4.19 -11.25 -5.30
N PRO A 42 -4.90 -12.40 -5.33
CA PRO A 42 -6.19 -12.55 -4.65
C PRO A 42 -6.18 -12.13 -3.17
N GLU A 43 -5.04 -12.26 -2.49
CA GLU A 43 -4.84 -11.99 -1.08
C GLU A 43 -4.35 -10.56 -0.79
N GLY A 44 -3.68 -9.90 -1.74
CA GLY A 44 -3.05 -8.59 -1.53
C GLY A 44 -2.34 -8.04 -2.77
N CYS A 45 -1.10 -7.62 -2.60
CA CYS A 45 -0.24 -7.15 -3.69
C CYS A 45 1.25 -7.31 -3.38
N TYR A 46 2.07 -7.24 -4.43
CA TYR A 46 3.53 -7.19 -4.36
C TYR A 46 4.07 -6.02 -5.15
N SER A 47 5.05 -5.34 -4.58
CA SER A 47 5.88 -4.35 -5.25
C SER A 47 7.20 -5.00 -5.64
N THR A 48 7.56 -4.95 -6.92
CA THR A 48 8.87 -5.39 -7.43
C THR A 48 9.62 -4.20 -7.98
N PHE A 49 10.78 -3.89 -7.42
CA PHE A 49 11.65 -2.80 -7.87
C PHE A 49 12.51 -3.22 -9.06
N ARG A 50 13.21 -2.26 -9.66
CA ARG A 50 14.03 -2.50 -10.87
C ARG A 50 15.24 -3.41 -10.66
N ASP A 51 15.68 -3.58 -9.42
CA ASP A 51 16.76 -4.48 -9.04
C ASP A 51 16.25 -5.86 -8.58
N ASP A 52 14.99 -6.17 -8.92
CA ASP A 52 14.27 -7.40 -8.58
C ASP A 52 14.01 -7.59 -7.07
N SER A 53 14.41 -6.65 -6.21
CA SER A 53 13.96 -6.63 -4.82
C SER A 53 12.44 -6.47 -4.75
N SER A 54 11.82 -7.03 -3.71
CA SER A 54 10.37 -7.00 -3.60
C SER A 54 9.86 -6.96 -2.18
N TYR A 55 8.67 -6.39 -2.01
CA TYR A 55 7.92 -6.40 -0.76
C TYR A 55 6.44 -6.73 -1.03
N GLY A 56 5.82 -7.46 -0.10
CA GLY A 56 4.43 -7.90 -0.21
C GLY A 56 3.57 -7.27 0.89
N ALA A 57 2.37 -6.82 0.52
CA ALA A 57 1.40 -6.26 1.43
C ALA A 57 0.11 -7.09 1.44
N LEU A 58 -0.41 -7.33 2.65
CA LEU A 58 -1.68 -8.00 2.89
C LEU A 58 -2.61 -7.05 3.67
N PRO A 59 -3.93 -7.10 3.44
CA PRO A 59 -4.88 -6.34 4.25
C PRO A 59 -4.87 -6.85 5.69
N HIS A 60 -4.88 -5.94 6.66
CA HIS A 60 -4.94 -6.31 8.07
C HIS A 60 -6.39 -6.58 8.50
N ASP A 61 -6.61 -7.69 9.21
CA ASP A 61 -7.92 -8.00 9.83
C ASP A 61 -8.03 -7.35 11.22
N THR A 62 -8.08 -6.02 11.24
CA THR A 62 -8.24 -5.25 12.49
C THR A 62 -9.33 -4.17 12.36
N PRO A 63 -9.99 -3.79 13.48
CA PRO A 63 -10.97 -2.71 13.48
C PRO A 63 -10.41 -1.36 13.04
N ASP A 64 -9.14 -1.08 13.34
CA ASP A 64 -8.50 0.18 12.94
C ASP A 64 -8.29 0.23 11.42
N TYR A 65 -7.89 -0.88 10.80
CA TYR A 65 -7.74 -0.98 9.36
C TYR A 65 -9.09 -0.83 8.63
N ASP A 66 -10.16 -1.40 9.20
CA ASP A 66 -11.54 -1.18 8.75
C ASP A 66 -11.92 0.31 8.76
N GLU A 67 -11.66 0.99 9.89
CA GLU A 67 -12.02 2.39 10.05
C GLU A 67 -11.23 3.30 9.12
N ILE A 68 -9.95 3.02 8.89
CA ILE A 68 -9.11 3.75 7.92
C ILE A 68 -9.64 3.56 6.50
N ALA A 69 -9.87 2.31 6.07
CA ALA A 69 -10.42 2.02 4.75
C ALA A 69 -11.78 2.69 4.54
N ARG A 70 -12.64 2.67 5.56
CA ARG A 70 -13.94 3.37 5.54
C ARG A 70 -13.75 4.88 5.35
N ARG A 71 -12.89 5.52 6.15
CA ARG A 71 -12.61 6.97 6.06
C ARG A 71 -12.00 7.39 4.73
N CYS A 72 -11.32 6.47 4.06
CA CYS A 72 -10.80 6.72 2.72
C CYS A 72 -11.84 6.51 1.62
N GLY A 73 -13.11 6.23 1.94
CA GLY A 73 -14.20 6.14 0.95
C GLY A 73 -14.41 4.75 0.34
N TYR A 74 -13.75 3.69 0.84
CA TYR A 74 -13.86 2.35 0.25
C TYR A 74 -15.18 1.62 0.61
N TRP A 75 -16.01 2.19 1.49
CA TRP A 75 -17.31 1.64 1.88
C TRP A 75 -18.51 2.38 1.30
N GLU A 76 -18.32 3.57 0.73
CA GLU A 76 -19.43 4.49 0.38
C GLU A 76 -20.30 4.00 -0.79
N GLY A 77 -19.81 3.04 -1.58
CA GLY A 77 -20.57 2.44 -2.69
C GLY A 77 -21.62 1.40 -2.30
N TRP A 78 -21.72 1.03 -1.01
CA TRP A 78 -22.50 -0.16 -0.59
C TRP A 78 -23.37 0.08 0.65
N PRO A 79 -24.35 0.99 0.60
CA PRO A 79 -25.27 1.21 1.72
C PRO A 79 -25.99 -0.10 2.07
N GLY A 80 -25.84 -0.58 3.31
CA GLY A 80 -26.50 -1.80 3.80
C GLY A 80 -25.74 -3.12 3.58
N LEU A 81 -24.67 -3.14 2.76
CA LEU A 81 -23.83 -4.34 2.54
C LEU A 81 -22.44 -4.23 3.18
N GLY A 82 -22.14 -3.11 3.83
CA GLY A 82 -20.83 -2.81 4.44
C GLY A 82 -20.18 -3.98 5.19
N PRO A 83 -20.87 -4.67 6.12
CA PRO A 83 -20.31 -5.81 6.84
C PRO A 83 -19.93 -7.01 5.95
N LEU A 84 -20.69 -7.27 4.88
CA LEU A 84 -20.47 -8.41 3.97
C LEU A 84 -19.30 -8.17 3.00
N LEU A 85 -18.90 -6.91 2.81
CA LEU A 85 -17.89 -6.51 1.83
C LEU A 85 -16.63 -5.92 2.46
N ARG A 86 -16.49 -6.02 3.79
CA ARG A 86 -15.30 -5.52 4.50
C ARG A 86 -14.02 -6.10 3.94
N GLY A 87 -13.97 -7.42 3.73
CA GLY A 87 -12.79 -8.08 3.15
C GLY A 87 -12.40 -7.50 1.79
N GLN A 88 -13.38 -7.23 0.93
CA GLN A 88 -13.14 -6.62 -0.39
C GLN A 88 -12.68 -5.17 -0.27
N ALA A 89 -13.28 -4.39 0.63
CA ALA A 89 -12.89 -3.01 0.88
C ALA A 89 -11.47 -2.90 1.44
N ARG A 90 -11.10 -3.76 2.40
CA ARG A 90 -9.73 -3.83 2.94
C ARG A 90 -8.73 -4.22 1.86
N LEU A 91 -9.05 -5.24 1.06
CA LEU A 91 -8.19 -5.69 -0.02
C LEU A 91 -7.98 -4.61 -1.07
N ARG A 92 -9.05 -3.90 -1.45
CA ARG A 92 -8.95 -2.78 -2.38
C ARG A 92 -8.14 -1.61 -1.78
N TYR A 93 -8.38 -1.28 -0.52
CA TYR A 93 -7.61 -0.27 0.21
C TYR A 93 -6.11 -0.63 0.22
N CYS A 94 -5.75 -1.86 0.63
CA CYS A 94 -4.38 -2.37 0.65
C CYS A 94 -3.68 -2.23 -0.71
N ARG A 95 -4.32 -2.73 -1.76
CA ARG A 95 -3.80 -2.71 -3.13
C ARG A 95 -3.59 -1.31 -3.69
N GLU A 96 -4.54 -0.40 -3.45
CA GLU A 96 -4.41 0.98 -3.90
C GLU A 96 -3.41 1.77 -3.04
N HIS A 97 -3.27 1.42 -1.76
CA HIS A 97 -2.30 2.01 -0.84
C HIS A 97 -0.87 1.76 -1.31
N GLU A 98 -0.56 0.53 -1.69
CA GLU A 98 0.74 0.14 -2.25
C GLU A 98 1.09 0.93 -3.52
N VAL A 99 0.14 1.12 -4.43
CA VAL A 99 0.33 1.95 -5.63
C VAL A 99 0.57 3.42 -5.24
N CYS A 100 -0.15 3.91 -4.23
CA CYS A 100 -0.02 5.29 -3.77
C CYS A 100 1.37 5.57 -3.16
N HIS A 101 1.99 4.62 -2.46
CA HIS A 101 3.39 4.75 -2.00
C HIS A 101 4.33 5.08 -3.15
N HIS A 102 4.28 4.29 -4.24
CA HIS A 102 5.15 4.53 -5.39
C HIS A 102 4.87 5.85 -6.10
N LEU A 103 3.60 6.24 -6.22
CA LEU A 103 3.24 7.53 -6.82
C LEU A 103 3.70 8.71 -5.97
N VAL A 104 3.63 8.60 -4.64
CA VAL A 104 4.20 9.57 -3.70
C VAL A 104 5.73 9.57 -3.79
N GLY A 105 6.36 8.40 -3.83
CA GLY A 105 7.78 8.17 -4.16
C GLY A 105 8.25 9.05 -5.32
N GLU A 106 7.58 8.86 -6.45
CA GLU A 106 7.90 9.54 -7.70
C GLU A 106 7.67 11.06 -7.64
N ALA A 107 6.56 11.48 -7.03
CA ALA A 107 6.17 12.90 -7.02
C ALA A 107 6.98 13.74 -6.03
N PHE A 108 7.35 13.18 -4.87
CA PHE A 108 7.97 13.94 -3.78
C PHE A 108 9.47 13.71 -3.64
N TYR A 109 9.94 12.51 -3.98
CA TYR A 109 11.34 12.12 -3.79
C TYR A 109 12.07 11.93 -5.13
N ASN A 110 11.36 12.00 -6.26
CA ASN A 110 11.90 11.72 -7.59
C ASN A 110 12.61 10.34 -7.64
N GLY A 111 12.01 9.35 -6.98
CA GLY A 111 12.58 8.02 -6.79
C GLY A 111 11.53 6.97 -6.39
N PRO A 112 11.96 5.77 -5.98
CA PRO A 112 11.06 4.79 -5.38
C PRO A 112 10.49 5.32 -4.05
N SER A 113 9.41 4.72 -3.56
CA SER A 113 8.95 4.91 -2.18
C SER A 113 10.08 4.59 -1.19
N PRO A 114 10.54 5.54 -0.36
CA PRO A 114 11.53 5.28 0.68
C PRO A 114 11.12 4.15 1.64
N VAL A 115 9.86 4.12 2.08
CA VAL A 115 9.34 3.09 2.99
C VAL A 115 9.37 1.71 2.35
N LEU A 116 8.77 1.54 1.17
CA LEU A 116 8.71 0.23 0.51
C LEU A 116 10.09 -0.24 0.05
N TRP A 117 10.94 0.69 -0.40
CA TRP A 117 12.33 0.39 -0.76
C TRP A 117 13.10 -0.16 0.44
N ALA A 118 12.98 0.51 1.59
CA ALA A 118 13.66 0.11 2.80
C ALA A 118 13.22 -1.28 3.27
N LEU A 119 11.91 -1.54 3.24
CA LEU A 119 11.33 -2.86 3.57
C LEU A 119 11.81 -3.96 2.62
N ALA A 120 11.89 -3.71 1.31
CA ALA A 120 12.36 -4.69 0.34
C ALA A 120 13.85 -5.04 0.46
N HIS A 121 14.65 -4.12 1.02
CA HIS A 121 16.10 -4.28 1.18
C HIS A 121 16.55 -4.62 2.61
N GLY A 122 15.61 -4.69 3.56
CA GLY A 122 15.94 -4.84 4.98
C GLY A 122 16.76 -3.68 5.52
N SER A 123 16.60 -2.48 4.97
CA SER A 123 17.21 -1.25 5.48
C SER A 123 16.24 -0.46 6.35
N GLU A 124 16.74 0.49 7.12
CA GLU A 124 15.92 1.35 7.96
C GLU A 124 15.56 2.66 7.26
N VAL A 125 14.36 3.15 7.51
CA VAL A 125 13.89 4.50 7.22
C VAL A 125 13.67 5.21 8.54
N THR A 126 13.90 6.53 8.62
CA THR A 126 13.62 7.23 9.88
C THR A 126 12.12 7.23 10.17
N LEU A 127 11.76 7.24 11.45
CA LEU A 127 10.34 7.29 11.85
C LEU A 127 9.61 8.50 11.25
N GLN A 128 10.30 9.63 11.15
CA GLN A 128 9.76 10.86 10.58
C GLN A 128 9.49 10.72 9.08
N GLU A 129 10.41 10.12 8.32
CA GLU A 129 10.24 9.87 6.88
C GLU A 129 9.09 8.91 6.63
N ALA A 130 9.02 7.80 7.38
CA ALA A 130 7.93 6.83 7.28
C ALA A 130 6.58 7.47 7.60
N ALA A 131 6.48 8.20 8.71
CA ALA A 131 5.24 8.87 9.10
C ALA A 131 4.79 9.92 8.07
N LEU A 132 5.74 10.66 7.46
CA LEU A 132 5.43 11.64 6.43
C LEU A 132 4.91 10.97 5.15
N GLU A 133 5.57 9.90 4.70
CA GLU A 133 5.15 9.16 3.51
C GLU A 133 3.75 8.57 3.70
N GLU A 134 3.50 7.88 4.81
CA GLU A 134 2.19 7.34 5.18
C GLU A 134 1.10 8.42 5.18
N ALA A 135 1.38 9.59 5.75
CA ALA A 135 0.45 10.71 5.75
C ALA A 135 0.12 11.19 4.33
N MET A 136 1.10 11.25 3.43
CA MET A 136 0.90 11.62 2.03
C MET A 136 0.13 10.55 1.25
N VAL A 137 0.42 9.27 1.48
CA VAL A 137 -0.28 8.13 0.88
C VAL A 137 -1.76 8.13 1.28
N MET A 138 -2.06 8.22 2.58
CA MET A 138 -3.44 8.32 3.06
C MET A 138 -4.16 9.55 2.50
N THR A 139 -3.46 10.70 2.40
CA THR A 139 -4.00 11.93 1.82
C THR A 139 -4.37 11.74 0.35
N LEU A 140 -3.50 11.08 -0.45
CA LEU A 140 -3.78 10.75 -1.84
C LEU A 140 -4.97 9.79 -1.95
N GLN A 141 -5.04 8.74 -1.13
CA GLN A 141 -6.16 7.79 -1.15
C GLN A 141 -7.50 8.44 -0.81
N ARG A 142 -7.54 9.31 0.21
CA ARG A 142 -8.75 10.09 0.54
C ARG A 142 -9.14 11.01 -0.62
N TRP A 143 -8.16 11.62 -1.31
CA TRP A 143 -8.46 12.42 -2.49
C TRP A 143 -9.02 11.61 -3.64
N LEU A 144 -8.52 10.39 -3.85
CA LEU A 144 -8.95 9.48 -4.90
C LEU A 144 -10.38 8.99 -4.70
N ARG A 145 -10.70 8.53 -3.47
CA ARG A 145 -11.91 7.74 -3.23
C ARG A 145 -12.96 8.45 -2.37
N ALA A 146 -12.57 9.35 -1.47
CA ALA A 146 -13.49 10.21 -0.69
C ALA A 146 -13.61 11.64 -1.27
N ASN A 147 -12.87 11.96 -2.33
CA ASN A 147 -12.84 13.29 -2.95
C ASN A 147 -12.50 14.42 -1.95
N GLU A 148 -11.67 14.12 -0.96
CA GLU A 148 -11.16 15.11 -0.01
C GLU A 148 -9.85 15.73 -0.53
N ARG A 149 -9.90 17.01 -0.92
CA ARG A 149 -8.76 17.67 -1.57
C ARG A 149 -7.61 17.91 -0.57
N PRO A 150 -6.37 17.52 -0.90
CA PRO A 150 -5.21 17.84 -0.07
C PRO A 150 -4.96 19.34 0.00
N ILE A 151 -4.56 19.84 1.18
CA ILE A 151 -4.15 21.24 1.40
C ILE A 151 -2.63 21.43 1.41
N ILE A 152 -1.87 20.34 1.29
CA ILE A 152 -0.41 20.36 1.28
C ILE A 152 0.06 20.99 -0.05
N GLY A 153 0.83 22.07 0.02
CA GLY A 153 1.38 22.75 -1.17
C GLY A 153 2.58 22.03 -1.78
N GLY A 154 3.06 22.52 -2.94
CA GLY A 154 4.27 22.01 -3.59
C GLY A 154 4.07 20.76 -4.47
N VAL A 155 2.82 20.33 -4.66
CA VAL A 155 2.47 19.09 -5.36
C VAL A 155 1.29 19.33 -6.28
N GLU A 156 1.40 18.87 -7.53
CA GLU A 156 0.31 18.90 -8.50
C GLU A 156 -0.71 17.77 -8.22
N TRP A 157 -1.43 17.87 -7.10
CA TRP A 157 -2.36 16.84 -6.62
C TRP A 157 -3.43 16.43 -7.64
N SER A 158 -3.88 17.36 -8.48
CA SER A 158 -4.84 17.06 -9.55
C SER A 158 -4.23 16.19 -10.65
N ALA A 159 -2.97 16.47 -11.03
CA ALA A 159 -2.24 15.63 -11.98
C ALA A 159 -1.95 14.25 -11.38
N LEU A 160 -1.54 14.22 -10.11
CA LEU A 160 -1.28 12.97 -9.38
C LEU A 160 -2.56 12.11 -9.27
N LYS A 161 -3.71 12.71 -8.92
CA LYS A 161 -5.01 12.02 -8.91
C LYS A 161 -5.38 11.47 -10.27
N SER A 162 -5.24 12.28 -11.33
CA SER A 162 -5.57 11.86 -12.70
C SER A 162 -4.71 10.68 -13.13
N ARG A 163 -3.41 10.72 -12.82
CA ARG A 163 -2.48 9.62 -13.08
C ARG A 163 -2.85 8.36 -12.30
N ALA A 164 -3.13 8.49 -11.00
CA ALA A 164 -3.52 7.37 -10.16
C ALA A 164 -4.82 6.70 -10.66
N LEU A 165 -5.85 7.48 -11.00
CA LEU A 165 -7.10 6.95 -11.55
C LEU A 165 -6.87 6.21 -12.87
N ALA A 166 -6.03 6.75 -13.77
CA ALA A 166 -5.69 6.08 -15.03
C ALA A 166 -4.95 4.73 -14.84
N LEU A 167 -4.24 4.56 -13.72
CA LEU A 167 -3.56 3.32 -13.38
C LEU A 167 -4.45 2.32 -12.64
N LEU A 168 -5.44 2.80 -11.89
CA LEU A 168 -6.26 2.02 -10.95
C LEU A 168 -7.65 1.62 -11.48
N ASP A 169 -8.21 2.40 -12.40
CA ASP A 169 -9.49 2.09 -13.06
C ASP A 169 -9.25 1.40 -14.42
#